data_AF-A0A3R7EQH0-F1
#
_entry.id   AF-A0A3R7EQH0-F1
#
_cell.length_a   1.000
_cell.length_b   1.000
_cell.length_c   1.000
_cell.angle_alpha   90.00
_cell.angle_beta   90.00
_cell.angle_gamma   90.00
#
_symmetry.space_group_name_H-M   'P 1'
#
loop_
_entity.id
_entity.type
_entity.pdbx_description
1 polymer ?
#
loop_
_entity_poly.entity_id
_entity_poly.type
_entity_poly.pdbx_seq_one_letter_code
_entity_poly.pdbx_strand_id
1 'polypeptide(L)'
;MRIVKRLAVGLCLAGVISTAVAVNWVKVFDSDGLIVYVDPNSIKTDDAGYRLIWTYGDYSQKPITNGNMTATTMIERVSVDCKLDRYQVLSLKLFDHQGNLLGSPDMTGKPFTDIPPGSASSFVEAVACHSRE
;
A
#
# COMPACT_ATOMS: atom_id res chain seq x y z
N MET A 1 38.56 -58.90 12.74
CA MET A 1 38.63 -57.45 12.40
C MET A 1 37.32 -57.07 11.70
N ARG A 2 36.37 -56.42 12.39
CA ARG A 2 35.05 -56.07 11.84
C ARG A 2 35.05 -54.61 11.39
N ILE A 3 34.83 -54.38 10.09
CA ILE A 3 34.85 -53.06 9.45
C ILE A 3 33.51 -52.37 9.72
N VAL A 4 33.59 -51.19 10.34
CA VAL A 4 32.47 -50.30 10.63
C VAL A 4 32.04 -49.60 9.34
N LYS A 5 30.76 -49.71 8.94
CA LYS A 5 30.15 -48.84 7.93
C LYS A 5 29.08 -47.98 8.60
N ARG A 6 29.44 -46.76 9.01
CA ARG A 6 28.49 -45.72 9.40
C ARG A 6 28.15 -44.92 8.14
N LEU A 7 26.98 -45.16 7.56
CA LEU A 7 26.40 -44.28 6.54
C LEU A 7 25.86 -43.03 7.25
N ALA A 8 26.52 -41.90 7.03
CA ALA A 8 25.99 -40.60 7.42
C ALA A 8 24.95 -40.18 6.36
N VAL A 9 23.67 -40.19 6.73
CA VAL A 9 22.58 -39.63 5.91
C VAL A 9 22.60 -38.12 6.12
N GLY A 10 23.19 -37.40 5.16
CA GLY A 10 23.20 -35.94 5.14
C GLY A 10 21.84 -35.39 4.74
N LEU A 11 21.09 -34.91 5.72
CA LEU A 11 19.82 -34.20 5.54
C LEU A 11 20.12 -32.78 5.02
N CYS A 12 20.06 -32.58 3.70
CA CYS A 12 20.10 -31.24 3.10
C CYS A 12 18.78 -30.52 3.39
N LEU A 13 18.74 -29.74 4.47
CA LEU A 13 17.73 -28.71 4.66
C LEU A 13 17.99 -27.59 3.65
N ALA A 14 17.32 -27.64 2.50
CA ALA A 14 17.16 -26.47 1.65
C ALA A 14 16.21 -25.50 2.36
N GLY A 15 16.76 -24.61 3.18
CA GLY A 15 16.02 -23.50 3.78
C GLY A 15 15.54 -22.56 2.68
N VAL A 16 14.23 -22.48 2.49
CA VAL A 16 13.60 -21.46 1.64
C VAL A 16 13.80 -20.12 2.36
N ILE A 17 14.78 -19.34 1.92
CA ILE A 17 14.96 -17.97 2.39
C ILE A 17 13.90 -17.14 1.67
N SER A 18 12.73 -16.98 2.29
CA SER A 18 11.74 -16.00 1.83
C SER A 18 12.36 -14.61 1.96
N THR A 19 12.83 -14.04 0.85
CA THR A 19 13.25 -12.64 0.81
C THR A 19 12.02 -11.78 1.02
N ALA A 20 11.87 -11.22 2.22
CA ALA A 20 10.89 -10.18 2.46
C ALA A 20 11.21 -9.02 1.51
N VAL A 21 10.32 -8.73 0.57
CA VAL A 21 10.44 -7.54 -0.28
C VAL A 21 10.24 -6.35 0.65
N ALA A 22 11.29 -5.54 0.82
CA ALA A 22 11.19 -4.33 1.61
C ALA A 22 10.16 -3.40 0.96
N VAL A 23 9.13 -3.02 1.72
CA VAL A 23 8.16 -2.00 1.29
C VAL A 23 8.92 -0.68 1.15
N ASN A 24 8.89 -0.07 -0.03
CA ASN A 24 9.62 1.17 -0.32
C ASN A 24 8.62 2.29 -0.56
N TRP A 25 8.15 2.90 0.53
CA TRP A 25 7.23 4.03 0.47
C TRP A 25 7.92 5.26 -0.13
N VAL A 26 7.41 5.74 -1.26
CA VAL A 26 7.91 6.92 -1.95
C VAL A 26 6.97 8.09 -1.69
N LYS A 27 7.49 9.20 -1.18
CA LYS A 27 6.72 10.44 -1.01
C LYS A 27 6.35 11.02 -2.38
N VAL A 28 5.06 11.29 -2.58
CA VAL A 28 4.53 11.83 -3.85
C VAL A 28 3.81 13.18 -3.69
N PHE A 29 3.39 13.51 -2.47
CA PHE A 29 2.66 14.76 -2.19
C PHE A 29 2.95 15.23 -0.77
N ASP A 30 2.97 16.54 -0.56
CA ASP A 30 3.27 17.19 0.72
C ASP A 30 2.61 18.58 0.71
N SER A 31 1.44 18.71 1.36
CA SER A 31 0.71 19.99 1.44
C SER A 31 -0.25 20.02 2.63
N ASP A 32 -0.38 21.18 3.26
CA ASP A 32 -1.40 21.49 4.28
C ASP A 32 -1.53 20.46 5.41
N GLY A 33 -0.41 19.88 5.84
CA GLY A 33 -0.36 18.90 6.93
C GLY A 33 -0.71 17.46 6.53
N LEU A 34 -0.86 17.19 5.23
CA LEU A 34 -0.92 15.86 4.63
C LEU A 34 0.35 15.57 3.83
N ILE A 35 1.02 14.47 4.15
CA ILE A 35 2.06 13.89 3.31
C ILE A 35 1.55 12.56 2.75
N VAL A 36 1.57 12.38 1.43
CA VAL A 36 1.17 11.11 0.81
C VAL A 36 2.39 10.39 0.26
N TYR A 37 2.43 9.10 0.57
CA TYR A 37 3.39 8.14 0.07
C TYR A 37 2.65 7.05 -0.70
N VAL A 38 3.35 6.42 -1.63
CA VAL A 38 2.87 5.25 -2.37
C VAL A 38 3.88 4.12 -2.27
N ASP A 39 3.45 2.88 -2.41
CA ASP A 39 4.35 1.73 -2.58
C ASP A 39 4.38 1.33 -4.05
N PRO A 40 5.39 1.76 -4.84
CA PRO A 40 5.44 1.44 -6.28
C PRO A 40 5.57 -0.07 -6.54
N ASN A 41 6.13 -0.83 -5.60
CA ASN A 41 6.28 -2.28 -5.73
C ASN A 41 4.95 -3.02 -5.55
N SER A 42 3.93 -2.33 -5.05
CA SER A 42 2.57 -2.88 -4.92
C SER A 42 1.73 -2.74 -6.18
N ILE A 43 2.23 -2.02 -7.20
CA ILE A 43 1.47 -1.73 -8.40
C ILE A 43 1.15 -3.00 -9.16
N LYS A 44 -0.13 -3.22 -9.42
CA LYS A 44 -0.64 -4.37 -10.19
C LYS A 44 -1.75 -3.91 -11.10
N THR A 45 -1.92 -4.60 -12.22
CA THR A 45 -3.08 -4.40 -13.11
C THR A 45 -4.13 -5.46 -12.78
N ASP A 46 -5.40 -5.05 -12.64
CA ASP A 46 -6.51 -6.00 -12.45
C ASP A 46 -7.09 -6.49 -13.79
N ASP A 47 -8.05 -7.41 -13.74
CA ASP A 47 -8.66 -8.02 -14.94
C ASP A 47 -9.40 -7.00 -15.84
N ALA A 48 -9.81 -5.85 -15.28
CA ALA A 48 -10.43 -4.76 -16.02
C ALA A 48 -9.40 -3.78 -16.62
N GLY A 49 -8.11 -3.95 -16.29
CA GLY A 49 -7.03 -3.10 -16.75
C GLY A 49 -6.78 -1.88 -15.86
N TYR A 50 -7.37 -1.81 -14.66
CA TYR A 50 -7.13 -0.74 -13.71
C TYR A 50 -5.86 -0.98 -12.89
N ARG A 51 -5.19 0.09 -12.50
CA ARG A 51 -3.95 0.04 -11.71
C ARG A 51 -4.27 0.08 -10.22
N LEU A 52 -3.90 -0.98 -9.51
CA LEU A 52 -4.04 -1.11 -8.07
C LEU A 52 -2.76 -0.66 -7.39
N ILE A 53 -2.85 0.19 -6.37
CA ILE A 53 -1.68 0.68 -5.62
C ILE A 53 -2.04 0.91 -4.15
N TRP A 54 -1.07 0.70 -3.25
CA TRP A 54 -1.19 1.12 -1.85
C TRP A 54 -0.71 2.55 -1.67
N THR A 55 -1.47 3.33 -0.90
CA THR A 55 -1.13 4.67 -0.46
C THR A 55 -1.03 4.72 1.07
N TYR A 56 -0.18 5.61 1.55
CA TYR A 56 -0.01 5.94 2.97
C TYR A 56 -0.10 7.46 3.12
N GLY A 57 -1.12 7.94 3.83
CA GLY A 57 -1.29 9.34 4.21
C GLY A 57 -0.82 9.57 5.64
N ASP A 58 0.14 10.47 5.81
CA ASP A 58 0.61 11.01 7.09
C ASP A 58 -0.12 12.32 7.39
N TYR A 59 -0.91 12.28 8.45
CA TYR A 59 -1.67 13.40 9.00
C TYR A 59 -1.13 13.82 10.37
N SER A 60 0.11 13.47 10.73
CA SER A 60 0.70 13.77 12.05
C SER A 60 0.74 15.28 12.35
N GLN A 61 0.89 16.12 11.32
CA GLN A 61 0.90 17.59 11.48
C GLN A 61 -0.51 18.17 11.63
N LYS A 62 -1.50 17.57 10.97
CA LYS A 62 -2.91 18.00 11.01
C LYS A 62 -3.82 16.77 11.09
N PRO A 63 -3.98 16.19 12.29
CA PRO A 63 -4.71 14.94 12.46
C PRO A 63 -6.17 15.03 12.00
N ILE A 64 -6.69 13.92 11.50
CA ILE A 64 -8.11 13.80 11.16
C ILE A 64 -8.89 13.58 12.46
N THR A 65 -9.78 14.51 12.79
CA THR A 65 -10.62 14.41 13.99
C THR A 65 -12.09 14.19 13.61
N ASN A 66 -12.72 13.14 14.16
CA ASN A 66 -14.15 12.90 14.04
C ASN A 66 -14.71 12.38 15.37
N GLY A 67 -15.45 13.22 16.09
CA GLY A 67 -15.88 12.92 17.45
C GLY A 67 -14.69 12.66 18.37
N ASN A 68 -14.65 11.50 19.00
CA ASN A 68 -13.57 11.09 19.91
C ASN A 68 -12.40 10.39 19.19
N MET A 69 -12.45 10.26 17.86
CA MET A 69 -11.40 9.62 17.08
C MET A 69 -10.42 10.67 16.54
N THR A 70 -9.12 10.44 16.74
CA THR A 70 -8.04 11.25 16.15
C THR A 70 -7.08 10.33 15.42
N ALA A 71 -7.12 10.36 14.09
CA ALA A 71 -6.22 9.57 13.23
C ALA A 71 -5.06 10.42 12.72
N THR A 72 -3.86 9.87 12.79
CA THR A 72 -2.64 10.50 12.23
C THR A 72 -2.12 9.75 11.01
N THR A 73 -2.66 8.57 10.72
CA THR A 73 -2.24 7.74 9.60
C THR A 73 -3.46 7.17 8.91
N MET A 74 -3.42 7.18 7.57
CA MET A 74 -4.41 6.53 6.71
C MET A 74 -3.66 5.62 5.73
N ILE A 75 -4.09 4.36 5.60
CA ILE A 75 -3.55 3.45 4.59
C ILE A 75 -4.69 3.01 3.69
N GLU A 76 -4.53 3.19 2.39
CA GLU A 76 -5.57 2.86 1.42
C GLU A 76 -5.03 1.96 0.32
N ARG A 77 -5.92 1.11 -0.20
CA ARG A 77 -5.72 0.48 -1.51
C ARG A 77 -6.65 1.16 -2.48
N VAL A 78 -6.10 1.69 -3.56
CA VAL A 78 -6.88 2.38 -4.59
C VAL A 78 -6.78 1.64 -5.92
N SER A 79 -7.85 1.72 -6.70
CA SER A 79 -7.88 1.36 -8.12
C SER A 79 -7.89 2.64 -8.95
N VAL A 80 -7.04 2.71 -9.97
CA VAL A 80 -6.86 3.89 -10.82
C VAL A 80 -7.18 3.53 -12.26
N ASP A 81 -8.12 4.26 -12.86
CA ASP A 81 -8.40 4.22 -14.28
C ASP A 81 -7.56 5.28 -15.01
N CYS A 82 -6.40 4.85 -15.49
CA CYS A 82 -5.42 5.68 -16.20
C CYS A 82 -5.91 6.20 -17.57
N LYS A 83 -7.10 5.79 -18.05
CA LYS A 83 -7.64 6.26 -19.33
C LYS A 83 -8.61 7.42 -19.16
N LEU A 84 -9.26 7.51 -18.00
CA LEU A 84 -10.31 8.49 -17.71
C LEU A 84 -9.97 9.41 -16.53
N ASP A 85 -8.77 9.28 -15.98
CA ASP A 85 -8.27 10.04 -14.83
C ASP A 85 -9.21 9.94 -13.61
N ARG A 86 -9.54 8.71 -13.21
CA ARG A 86 -10.44 8.42 -12.09
C ARG A 86 -9.82 7.44 -11.12
N TYR A 87 -10.21 7.53 -9.86
CA TYR A 87 -9.80 6.56 -8.84
C TYR A 87 -10.97 6.08 -7.99
N GLN A 88 -10.80 4.92 -7.38
CA GLN A 88 -11.74 4.31 -6.44
C GLN A 88 -10.95 3.79 -5.24
N VAL A 89 -11.39 4.11 -4.03
CA VAL A 89 -10.84 3.51 -2.80
C VAL A 89 -11.46 2.13 -2.60
N LEU A 90 -10.63 1.09 -2.56
CA LEU A 90 -11.05 -0.30 -2.38
C LEU A 90 -10.98 -0.74 -0.91
N SER A 91 -10.04 -0.18 -0.15
CA SER A 91 -9.91 -0.43 1.29
C SER A 91 -9.26 0.75 1.96
N LEU A 92 -9.63 1.02 3.21
CA LEU A 92 -9.07 2.12 4.01
C LEU A 92 -8.91 1.67 5.45
N LYS A 93 -7.77 2.02 6.06
CA LYS A 93 -7.50 1.82 7.49
C LYS A 93 -7.01 3.12 8.11
N LEU A 94 -7.50 3.43 9.30
CA LEU A 94 -7.10 4.60 10.09
C LEU A 94 -6.33 4.15 11.31
N PHE A 95 -5.23 4.84 11.62
CA PHE A 95 -4.43 4.59 12.81
C PHE A 95 -4.18 5.87 13.61
N ASP A 96 -4.07 5.72 14.92
CA ASP A 96 -3.61 6.80 15.80
C ASP A 96 -2.08 6.95 15.75
N HIS A 97 -1.56 7.91 16.52
CA HIS A 97 -0.13 8.20 16.60
C HIS A 97 0.71 7.10 17.29
N GLN A 98 0.07 6.16 17.98
CA GLN A 98 0.71 4.94 18.49
C GLN A 98 0.73 3.81 17.46
N GLY A 99 0.05 3.98 16.32
CA GLY A 99 -0.15 2.93 15.32
C GLY A 99 -1.27 1.95 15.66
N ASN A 100 -2.15 2.27 16.62
CA ASN A 100 -3.33 1.44 16.89
C ASN A 100 -4.37 1.65 15.79
N LEU A 101 -4.98 0.56 15.33
CA LEU A 101 -6.07 0.61 14.36
C LEU A 101 -7.31 1.24 15.01
N LEU A 102 -7.75 2.38 14.49
CA LEU A 102 -8.96 3.07 14.91
C LEU A 102 -10.21 2.57 14.18
N GLY A 103 -10.04 2.11 12.94
CA GLY A 103 -11.13 1.58 12.14
C GLY A 103 -10.73 1.23 10.72
N SER A 104 -11.61 0.47 10.06
CA SER A 104 -11.50 0.08 8.65
C SER A 104 -12.89 0.22 8.01
N PRO A 105 -13.28 1.44 7.58
CA PRO A 105 -14.60 1.66 7.01
C PRO A 105 -14.84 0.77 5.77
N ASP A 106 -16.08 0.34 5.59
CA ASP A 106 -16.47 -0.44 4.42
C ASP A 106 -16.48 0.44 3.16
N MET A 107 -15.68 0.05 2.17
CA MET A 107 -15.56 0.74 0.88
C MET A 107 -16.28 0.01 -0.24
N THR A 108 -17.00 -1.08 0.07
CA THR A 108 -17.76 -1.84 -0.92
C THR A 108 -18.77 -0.94 -1.64
N GLY A 109 -18.75 -0.98 -2.97
CA GLY A 109 -19.69 -0.24 -3.82
C GLY A 109 -19.44 1.26 -3.93
N LYS A 110 -18.34 1.80 -3.36
CA LYS A 110 -17.96 3.20 -3.62
C LYS A 110 -17.64 3.39 -5.11
N PRO A 111 -18.17 4.41 -5.78
CA PRO A 111 -17.92 4.61 -7.20
C PRO A 111 -16.50 5.14 -7.44
N PHE A 112 -16.07 5.08 -8.71
CA PHE A 112 -14.95 5.90 -9.17
C PHE A 112 -15.28 7.38 -9.04
N THR A 113 -14.28 8.19 -8.71
CA THR A 113 -14.33 9.64 -8.65
C THR A 113 -13.25 10.23 -9.56
N ASP A 114 -13.58 11.30 -10.27
CA ASP A 114 -12.62 12.05 -11.09
C ASP A 114 -11.47 12.58 -10.23
N ILE A 115 -10.26 12.56 -10.79
CA ILE A 115 -9.03 13.03 -10.13
C ILE A 115 -8.83 14.52 -10.45
N PRO A 116 -8.90 15.43 -9.46
CA PRO A 116 -8.63 16.84 -9.70
C PRO A 116 -7.13 17.06 -10.00
N PRO A 117 -6.76 17.88 -11.00
CA PRO A 117 -5.36 18.22 -11.25
C PRO A 117 -4.68 18.86 -10.04
N GLY A 118 -3.44 18.45 -9.75
CA GLY A 118 -2.65 18.97 -8.63
C GLY A 118 -3.08 18.48 -7.24
N SER A 119 -4.12 17.62 -7.17
CA SER A 119 -4.49 16.94 -5.93
C SER A 119 -3.53 15.81 -5.59
N ALA A 120 -3.52 15.34 -4.34
CA ALA A 120 -2.71 14.19 -3.94
C ALA A 120 -2.99 12.95 -4.81
N SER A 121 -4.25 12.69 -5.19
CA SER A 121 -4.61 11.57 -6.06
C SER A 121 -4.03 11.69 -7.47
N SER A 122 -3.85 12.90 -8.01
CA SER A 122 -3.16 13.09 -9.31
C SER A 122 -1.68 12.70 -9.28
N PHE A 123 -1.00 12.89 -8.13
CA PHE A 123 0.38 12.43 -7.98
C PHE A 123 0.47 10.91 -7.77
N VAL A 124 -0.52 10.32 -7.08
CA VAL A 124 -0.64 8.85 -6.96
C VAL A 124 -0.85 8.22 -8.33
N GLU A 125 -1.77 8.77 -9.12
CA GLU A 125 -2.03 8.36 -10.50
C GLU A 125 -0.77 8.44 -11.36
N ALA A 126 -0.02 9.55 -11.28
CA ALA A 126 1.21 9.71 -12.05
C ALA A 126 2.20 8.55 -11.81
N VAL A 127 2.29 8.05 -10.57
CA VAL A 127 3.11 6.86 -10.25
C VAL A 127 2.46 5.57 -10.75
N ALA A 128 1.15 5.40 -10.54
CA ALA A 128 0.41 4.20 -10.93
C ALA A 128 0.43 3.96 -12.45
N CYS A 129 0.27 5.01 -13.24
CA CYS A 129 0.05 4.95 -14.68
C CYS A 129 1.33 5.05 -15.54
N HIS A 130 2.42 5.61 -15.00
CA HIS A 130 3.70 5.72 -15.72
C HIS A 130 4.77 4.72 -15.26
N SER A 131 4.44 3.84 -14.31
CA SER A 131 5.33 2.73 -13.94
C SER A 131 5.34 1.67 -15.04
N ARG A 132 6.55 1.27 -15.46
CA ARG A 132 6.75 0.12 -16.35
C ARG A 132 6.50 -1.15 -15.55
N GLU A 133 5.72 -2.07 -16.10
CA GLU A 133 5.53 -3.42 -15.56
C GLU A 133 6.81 -4.27 -15.68
#